data_AF-A0A5C6E772-F1
#
_entry.id   AF-A0A5C6E772-F1
#
_cell.length_a   1.000
_cell.length_b   1.000
_cell.length_c   1.000
_cell.angle_alpha   90.00
_cell.angle_beta   90.00
_cell.angle_gamma   90.00
#
_symmetry.space_group_name_H-M   'P 1'
#
loop_
_entity.id
_entity.type
_entity.pdbx_description
1 polymer ?
#
loop_
_entity_poly.entity_id
_entity_poly.type
_entity_poly.pdbx_seq_one_letter_code
_entity_poly.pdbx_strand_id
1 'polypeptide(L)'
;MDVELHHKAVEQTHGNLVAAADRFVGSLGHGGTNPQAIGQVVFYAHELSRLLPPEFHPPWLTELDVGFATAELDPHAGDPEFEKLTAFVVKNLPQISAPLLFGEQAEFDFDSRFDSIRDEAGVADAFDNLVSKIEAIIALDVIDSRVVQEALERLKAMLKRSRHGSFTAVVMSIHYGKFIASAFRKTLAKLPLVGPAFAAFDEAVLDAANRVQDAEAKMKSETVQRLINRQRLIA
;
A
#
# COMPACT_ATOMS: atom_id res chain seq x y z
N MET A 1 -7.92 2.64 -1.05
CA MET A 1 -8.37 1.46 -0.27
C MET A 1 -7.37 1.29 0.85
N ASP A 2 -7.84 1.16 2.08
CA ASP A 2 -6.98 0.98 3.26
C ASP A 2 -6.14 -0.30 3.10
N VAL A 3 -4.84 -0.21 3.40
CA VAL A 3 -3.90 -1.35 3.27
C VAL A 3 -4.35 -2.50 4.16
N GLU A 4 -4.92 -2.20 5.32
CA GLU A 4 -5.44 -3.20 6.26
C GLU A 4 -6.68 -3.92 5.70
N LEU A 5 -7.58 -3.19 5.03
CA LEU A 5 -8.76 -3.77 4.39
C LEU A 5 -8.39 -4.65 3.20
N HIS A 6 -7.38 -4.24 2.42
CA HIS A 6 -6.90 -5.03 1.30
C HIS A 6 -6.27 -6.35 1.76
N HIS A 7 -5.42 -6.31 2.79
CA HIS A 7 -4.80 -7.51 3.35
C HIS A 7 -5.84 -8.52 3.83
N LYS A 8 -6.83 -8.07 4.61
CA LYS A 8 -7.93 -8.91 5.09
C LYS A 8 -8.73 -9.53 3.93
N ALA A 9 -8.97 -8.79 2.85
CA ALA A 9 -9.66 -9.31 1.69
C ALA A 9 -8.87 -10.42 0.99
N VAL A 10 -7.54 -10.28 0.88
CA VAL A 10 -6.69 -11.32 0.28
C VAL A 10 -6.64 -12.57 1.16
N GLU A 11 -6.42 -12.42 2.47
CA GLU A 11 -6.41 -13.54 3.42
C GLU A 11 -7.73 -14.32 3.41
N GLN A 12 -8.86 -13.60 3.42
CA GLN A 12 -10.18 -14.21 3.37
C GLN A 12 -10.41 -14.96 2.05
N THR A 13 -10.03 -14.36 0.92
CA THR A 13 -10.20 -14.98 -0.40
C THR A 13 -9.33 -16.22 -0.55
N HIS A 14 -8.09 -16.16 -0.06
CA HIS A 14 -7.20 -17.30 -0.01
C HIS A 14 -7.74 -18.42 0.89
N GLY A 15 -8.23 -18.09 2.09
CA GLY A 15 -8.86 -19.08 2.97
C GLY A 15 -10.07 -19.78 2.33
N ASN A 16 -10.88 -19.04 1.58
CA ASN A 16 -12.01 -19.60 0.83
C ASN A 16 -11.56 -20.53 -0.31
N LEU A 17 -10.48 -20.18 -1.02
CA LEU A 17 -9.87 -21.01 -2.05
C LEU A 17 -9.38 -22.34 -1.46
N VAL A 18 -8.65 -22.30 -0.35
CA VAL A 18 -8.17 -23.51 0.35
C VAL A 18 -9.33 -24.40 0.76
N ALA A 19 -10.36 -23.84 1.40
CA ALA A 19 -11.54 -24.60 1.82
C ALA A 19 -12.33 -25.20 0.63
N ALA A 20 -12.33 -24.55 -0.54
CA ALA A 20 -12.92 -25.10 -1.75
C ALA A 20 -12.08 -26.26 -2.31
N ALA A 21 -10.75 -26.10 -2.36
CA ALA A 21 -9.82 -27.12 -2.85
C ALA A 21 -9.87 -28.39 -1.97
N ASP A 22 -9.85 -28.23 -0.65
CA ASP A 22 -9.93 -29.35 0.29
C ASP A 22 -11.26 -30.12 0.15
N ARG A 23 -12.39 -29.40 0.02
CA ARG A 23 -13.70 -30.04 -0.19
C ARG A 23 -13.75 -30.78 -1.52
N PHE A 24 -13.16 -30.21 -2.57
CA PHE A 24 -13.10 -30.87 -3.87
C PHE A 24 -12.26 -32.15 -3.80
N VAL A 25 -11.03 -32.07 -3.31
CA VAL A 25 -10.14 -33.25 -3.19
C VAL A 25 -10.72 -34.30 -2.25
N GLY A 26 -11.35 -33.88 -1.15
CA GLY A 26 -12.07 -34.77 -0.25
C GLY A 26 -13.22 -35.53 -0.92
N SER A 27 -13.94 -34.90 -1.87
CA SER A 27 -15.02 -35.56 -2.61
C SER A 27 -14.53 -36.71 -3.50
N LEU A 28 -13.34 -36.54 -4.10
CA LEU A 28 -12.70 -37.57 -4.95
C LEU A 28 -12.40 -38.85 -4.14
N GLY A 29 -11.98 -38.70 -2.89
CA GLY A 29 -11.71 -39.83 -1.99
C GLY A 29 -12.96 -40.66 -1.63
N HIS A 30 -14.15 -40.11 -1.81
CA HIS A 30 -15.42 -40.80 -1.57
C HIS A 30 -16.03 -41.39 -2.86
N GLY A 31 -15.28 -41.41 -3.97
CA GLY A 31 -15.71 -41.98 -5.25
C GLY A 31 -16.70 -41.10 -6.03
N GLY A 32 -16.80 -39.81 -5.69
CA GLY A 32 -17.63 -38.84 -6.40
C GLY A 32 -16.84 -37.61 -6.85
N THR A 33 -17.44 -36.81 -7.73
CA THR A 33 -16.97 -35.45 -8.03
C THR A 33 -17.88 -34.45 -7.34
N ASN A 34 -17.33 -33.35 -6.85
CA ASN A 34 -18.12 -32.20 -6.37
C ASN A 34 -17.95 -31.02 -7.34
N PRO A 35 -18.82 -30.90 -8.35
CA PRO A 35 -18.75 -29.85 -9.38
C PRO A 35 -18.80 -28.44 -8.80
N GLN A 36 -19.57 -28.28 -7.73
CA GLN A 36 -19.69 -27.01 -7.03
C GLN A 36 -18.38 -26.63 -6.35
N ALA A 37 -17.69 -27.58 -5.73
CA ALA A 37 -16.41 -27.32 -5.06
C ALA A 37 -15.32 -26.92 -6.06
N ILE A 38 -15.22 -27.61 -7.22
CA ILE A 38 -14.23 -27.23 -8.24
C ILE A 38 -14.56 -25.88 -8.89
N GLY A 39 -15.85 -25.58 -9.13
CA GLY A 39 -16.26 -24.26 -9.59
C GLY A 39 -15.89 -23.14 -8.61
N GLN A 40 -15.97 -23.42 -7.30
CA GLN A 40 -15.51 -22.50 -6.26
C GLN A 40 -13.98 -22.32 -6.26
N VAL A 41 -13.21 -23.37 -6.55
CA VAL A 41 -11.75 -23.25 -6.71
C VAL A 41 -11.40 -22.26 -7.82
N VAL A 42 -12.00 -22.42 -9.01
CA VAL A 42 -11.76 -21.52 -10.15
C VAL A 42 -12.20 -20.09 -9.80
N PHE A 43 -13.39 -19.93 -9.21
CA PHE A 43 -13.91 -18.63 -8.82
C PHE A 43 -12.98 -17.90 -7.84
N TYR A 44 -12.57 -18.56 -6.75
CA TYR A 44 -11.72 -17.91 -5.74
C TYR A 44 -10.29 -17.68 -6.23
N ALA A 45 -9.78 -18.51 -7.14
CA ALA A 45 -8.52 -18.23 -7.82
C ALA A 45 -8.61 -16.97 -8.67
N HIS A 46 -9.67 -16.82 -9.48
CA HIS A 46 -9.87 -15.61 -10.28
C HIS A 46 -9.98 -14.35 -9.40
N GLU A 47 -10.76 -14.41 -8.33
CA GLU A 47 -10.87 -13.28 -7.39
C GLU A 47 -9.53 -12.97 -6.70
N LEU A 48 -8.78 -14.00 -6.31
CA LEU A 48 -7.45 -13.83 -5.72
C LEU A 48 -6.48 -13.17 -6.72
N SER A 49 -6.49 -13.57 -8.00
CA SER A 49 -5.70 -12.95 -9.06
C SER A 49 -6.05 -11.48 -9.27
N ARG A 50 -7.32 -11.09 -9.12
CA ARG A 50 -7.74 -9.69 -9.23
C ARG A 50 -7.33 -8.83 -8.03
N LEU A 51 -7.22 -9.44 -6.86
CA LEU A 51 -6.77 -8.77 -5.65
C LEU A 51 -5.24 -8.65 -5.59
N LEU A 52 -4.50 -9.57 -6.20
CA LEU A 52 -3.05 -9.53 -6.23
C LEU A 52 -2.54 -8.79 -7.47
N PRO A 53 -1.51 -7.93 -7.35
CA PRO A 53 -0.78 -7.46 -8.52
C PRO A 53 -0.16 -8.65 -9.29
N PRO A 54 -0.06 -8.60 -10.64
CA PRO A 54 0.44 -9.70 -11.46
C PRO A 54 1.79 -10.27 -11.01
N GLU A 55 2.67 -9.42 -10.47
CA GLU A 55 3.98 -9.79 -9.95
C GLU A 55 3.95 -10.66 -8.67
N PHE A 56 2.81 -10.73 -7.98
CA PHE A 56 2.57 -11.57 -6.81
C PHE A 56 1.74 -12.81 -7.11
N HIS A 57 1.42 -13.08 -8.39
CA HIS A 57 0.71 -14.30 -8.75
C HIS A 57 1.67 -15.48 -8.66
N PRO A 58 1.47 -16.44 -7.72
CA PRO A 58 2.26 -17.65 -7.75
C PRO A 58 1.95 -18.42 -9.06
N PRO A 59 2.89 -19.21 -9.60
CA PRO A 59 2.69 -19.91 -10.86
C PRO A 59 1.39 -20.72 -10.92
N TRP A 60 1.04 -21.38 -9.81
CA TRP A 60 -0.19 -22.15 -9.71
C TRP A 60 -1.45 -21.28 -9.85
N LEU A 61 -1.43 -20.02 -9.41
CA LEU A 61 -2.58 -19.11 -9.49
C LEU A 61 -2.76 -18.60 -10.92
N THR A 62 -1.66 -18.22 -11.59
CA THR A 62 -1.70 -17.81 -13.00
C THR A 62 -2.21 -18.93 -13.89
N GLU A 63 -1.75 -20.17 -13.66
CA GLU A 63 -2.22 -21.34 -14.41
C GLU A 63 -3.69 -21.66 -14.13
N LEU A 64 -4.17 -21.47 -12.90
CA LEU A 64 -5.59 -21.71 -12.54
C LEU A 64 -6.51 -20.63 -13.15
N ASP A 65 -6.09 -19.37 -13.08
CA ASP A 65 -6.84 -18.23 -13.58
C ASP A 65 -6.91 -18.22 -15.12
N VAL A 66 -5.76 -18.35 -15.81
CA VAL A 66 -5.71 -18.34 -17.28
C VAL A 66 -6.23 -19.65 -17.88
N GLY A 67 -5.89 -20.78 -17.27
CA GLY A 67 -6.20 -22.10 -17.83
C GLY A 67 -7.67 -22.48 -17.75
N PHE A 68 -8.40 -21.97 -16.75
CA PHE A 68 -9.72 -22.50 -16.41
C PHE A 68 -10.82 -21.45 -16.24
N ALA A 69 -10.54 -20.14 -16.33
CA ALA A 69 -11.58 -19.10 -16.31
C ALA A 69 -12.51 -19.13 -17.55
N THR A 70 -12.09 -19.78 -18.64
CA THR A 70 -12.86 -19.86 -19.90
C THR A 70 -13.37 -21.27 -20.21
N ALA A 71 -13.07 -22.27 -19.39
CA ALA A 71 -13.49 -23.64 -19.63
C ALA A 71 -14.95 -23.82 -19.20
N GLU A 72 -15.83 -24.17 -20.13
CA GLU A 72 -17.14 -24.75 -19.79
C GLU A 72 -16.89 -26.16 -19.22
N LEU A 73 -16.63 -26.22 -17.91
CA LEU A 73 -16.35 -27.48 -17.22
C LEU A 73 -17.64 -28.31 -17.19
N ASP A 74 -17.65 -29.43 -17.91
CA ASP A 74 -18.69 -30.44 -17.77
C ASP A 74 -18.28 -31.40 -16.63
N PRO A 75 -19.02 -31.45 -15.52
CA PRO A 75 -18.70 -32.33 -14.41
C PRO A 75 -18.92 -33.83 -14.68
N HIS A 76 -19.41 -34.19 -15.86
CA HIS A 76 -19.57 -35.58 -16.25
C HIS A 76 -18.23 -36.28 -16.50
N ALA A 77 -18.18 -37.57 -16.17
CA ALA A 77 -16.99 -38.39 -16.37
C ALA A 77 -16.58 -38.41 -17.85
N GLY A 78 -15.35 -37.98 -18.13
CA GLY A 78 -14.77 -37.99 -19.48
C GLY A 78 -14.57 -36.62 -20.14
N ASP A 79 -14.90 -35.50 -19.48
CA ASP A 79 -14.45 -34.18 -19.94
C ASP A 79 -12.94 -34.03 -19.71
N PRO A 80 -12.11 -33.93 -20.78
CA PRO A 80 -10.67 -33.80 -20.65
C PRO A 80 -10.24 -32.53 -19.90
N GLU A 81 -11.01 -31.45 -19.95
CA GLU A 81 -10.68 -30.20 -19.25
C GLU A 81 -10.99 -30.33 -17.76
N PHE A 82 -12.11 -30.98 -17.40
CA PHE A 82 -12.42 -31.33 -16.02
C PHE A 82 -11.35 -32.26 -15.41
N GLU A 83 -10.89 -33.27 -16.16
CA GLU A 83 -9.83 -34.17 -15.71
C GLU A 83 -8.48 -33.45 -15.53
N LYS A 84 -8.11 -32.56 -16.46
CA LYS A 84 -6.91 -31.71 -16.33
C LYS A 84 -6.98 -30.81 -15.11
N LEU A 85 -8.11 -30.13 -14.90
CA LEU A 85 -8.31 -29.27 -13.74
C LEU A 85 -8.24 -30.08 -12.44
N THR A 86 -8.87 -31.26 -12.43
CA THR A 86 -8.83 -32.17 -11.28
C THR A 86 -7.39 -32.56 -10.95
N ALA A 87 -6.63 -33.02 -11.95
CA ALA A 87 -5.23 -33.38 -11.79
C ALA A 87 -4.38 -32.19 -11.34
N PHE A 88 -4.66 -31.00 -11.88
CA PHE A 88 -3.97 -29.77 -11.50
C PHE A 88 -4.19 -29.41 -10.03
N VAL A 89 -5.44 -29.38 -9.58
CA VAL A 89 -5.78 -29.03 -8.19
C VAL A 89 -5.20 -30.06 -7.23
N VAL A 90 -5.31 -31.35 -7.53
CA VAL A 90 -4.72 -32.41 -6.68
C VAL A 90 -3.19 -32.27 -6.61
N LYS A 91 -2.52 -32.06 -7.75
CA LYS A 91 -1.06 -31.88 -7.81
C LYS A 91 -0.59 -30.66 -7.03
N ASN A 92 -1.32 -29.55 -7.12
CA ASN A 92 -0.94 -28.28 -6.52
C ASN A 92 -1.57 -28.02 -5.15
N LEU A 93 -2.39 -28.94 -4.62
CA LEU A 93 -3.04 -28.77 -3.32
C LEU A 93 -2.06 -28.35 -2.20
N PRO A 94 -0.85 -28.93 -2.07
CA PRO A 94 0.09 -28.47 -1.04
C PRO A 94 0.51 -27.00 -1.18
N GLN A 95 0.56 -26.48 -2.41
CA GLN A 95 0.90 -25.08 -2.69
C GLN A 95 -0.30 -24.15 -2.56
N ILE A 96 -1.50 -24.62 -2.91
CA ILE A 96 -2.76 -23.88 -2.71
C ILE A 96 -3.06 -23.76 -1.22
N SER A 97 -2.88 -24.83 -0.45
CA SER A 97 -3.14 -24.87 1.00
C SER A 97 -2.00 -24.28 1.84
N ALA A 98 -0.82 -24.06 1.24
CA ALA A 98 0.23 -23.31 1.90
C ALA A 98 -0.29 -21.88 2.16
N PRO A 99 -0.05 -21.29 3.35
CA PRO A 99 -0.28 -19.88 3.53
C PRO A 99 0.35 -19.12 2.37
N LEU A 100 -0.38 -18.17 1.76
CA LEU A 100 0.27 -17.20 0.88
C LEU A 100 1.30 -16.50 1.75
N LEU A 101 2.54 -16.96 1.62
CA LEU A 101 3.68 -16.34 2.23
C LEU A 101 3.86 -15.04 1.46
N PHE A 102 3.15 -13.99 1.89
CA PHE A 102 3.67 -12.63 1.82
C PHE A 102 4.96 -12.70 2.64
N GLY A 103 6.05 -13.05 1.96
CA GLY A 103 7.04 -13.98 2.51
C GLY A 103 7.39 -13.76 3.98
N GLU A 104 7.48 -14.84 4.77
CA GLU A 104 7.83 -14.89 6.20
C GLU A 104 8.32 -13.56 6.77
N GLN A 105 7.64 -13.12 7.83
CA GLN A 105 8.02 -12.09 8.79
C GLN A 105 9.55 -11.99 9.04
N ALA A 106 10.30 -11.39 8.13
CA ALA A 106 10.83 -10.10 8.51
C ALA A 106 9.58 -9.23 8.49
N GLU A 107 9.07 -8.83 9.66
CA GLU A 107 8.23 -7.65 9.72
C GLU A 107 8.87 -6.68 8.73
N PHE A 108 8.17 -6.38 7.64
CA PHE A 108 8.53 -5.22 6.86
C PHE A 108 8.19 -4.09 7.80
N ASP A 109 9.13 -3.81 8.70
CA ASP A 109 9.10 -2.73 9.65
C ASP A 109 9.28 -1.48 8.82
N PHE A 110 8.17 -1.15 8.18
CA PHE A 110 8.00 -0.05 7.27
C PHE A 110 8.39 1.24 7.97
N ASP A 111 8.08 1.35 9.26
CA ASP A 111 8.45 2.49 10.08
C ASP A 111 9.97 2.54 10.28
N SER A 112 10.65 1.45 10.65
CA SER A 112 12.12 1.42 10.77
C SER A 112 12.85 1.66 9.44
N ARG A 113 12.29 1.19 8.32
CA ARG A 113 12.85 1.47 6.98
C ARG A 113 12.60 2.89 6.55
N PHE A 114 11.41 3.40 6.82
CA PHE A 114 11.08 4.79 6.57
C PHE A 114 11.98 5.70 7.41
N ASP A 115 12.29 5.36 8.67
CA ASP A 115 13.18 6.13 9.53
C ASP A 115 14.55 6.37 8.87
N SER A 116 15.17 5.31 8.36
CA SER A 116 16.46 5.41 7.64
C SER A 116 16.36 6.27 6.38
N ILE A 117 15.31 6.07 5.58
CA ILE A 117 15.12 6.78 4.31
C ILE A 117 14.77 8.25 4.55
N ARG A 118 13.99 8.54 5.58
CA ARG A 118 13.58 9.88 6.03
C ARG A 118 14.80 10.71 6.41
N ASP A 119 15.70 10.10 7.19
CA ASP A 119 16.90 10.77 7.68
C ASP A 119 17.87 11.05 6.50
N GLU A 120 18.05 10.10 5.60
CA GLU A 120 18.85 10.30 4.37
C GLU A 120 18.26 11.34 3.42
N ALA A 121 16.93 11.39 3.29
CA ALA A 121 16.22 12.37 2.46
C ALA A 121 16.17 13.77 3.11
N GLY A 122 16.67 13.93 4.34
CA GLY A 122 16.67 15.21 5.06
C GLY A 122 15.26 15.76 5.28
N VAL A 123 14.28 14.88 5.55
CA VAL A 123 12.89 15.28 5.79
C VAL A 123 12.76 16.08 7.09
N ALA A 124 13.47 15.66 8.15
CA ALA A 124 13.48 16.38 9.41
C ALA A 124 13.99 17.82 9.26
N ASP A 125 15.06 18.02 8.48
CA ASP A 125 15.61 19.34 8.19
C ASP A 125 14.63 20.22 7.42
N ALA A 126 13.88 19.64 6.47
CA ALA A 126 12.85 20.36 5.74
C ALA A 126 11.67 20.76 6.64
N PHE A 127 11.32 19.91 7.61
CA PHE A 127 10.30 20.23 8.62
C PHE A 127 10.79 21.33 9.58
N ASP A 128 12.05 21.29 9.99
CA ASP A 128 12.65 22.34 10.83
C ASP A 128 12.73 23.68 10.07
N ASN A 129 13.07 23.65 8.78
CA ASN A 129 13.00 24.83 7.92
C ASN A 129 11.57 25.37 7.82
N LEU A 130 10.57 24.50 7.60
CA LEU A 130 9.16 24.89 7.58
C LEU A 130 8.70 25.53 8.89
N VAL A 131 9.04 24.91 10.03
CA VAL A 131 8.77 25.44 11.37
C VAL A 131 9.38 26.83 11.51
N SER A 132 10.63 27.03 11.08
CA SER A 132 11.29 28.34 11.14
C SER A 132 10.56 29.41 10.31
N LYS A 133 10.02 29.05 9.13
CA LYS A 133 9.24 29.98 8.31
C LYS A 133 7.91 30.35 8.96
N ILE A 134 7.24 29.38 9.58
CA ILE A 134 6.01 29.63 10.33
C ILE A 134 6.29 30.54 11.52
N GLU A 135 7.36 30.29 12.29
CA GLU A 135 7.76 31.11 13.43
C GLU A 135 8.10 32.54 13.00
N ALA A 136 8.79 32.72 11.87
CA ALA A 136 9.07 34.04 11.30
C ALA A 136 7.79 34.79 10.92
N ILE A 137 6.80 34.11 10.33
CA ILE A 137 5.51 34.71 9.96
C ILE A 137 4.74 35.16 11.21
N ILE A 138 4.71 34.32 12.25
CA ILE A 138 4.01 34.61 13.51
C ILE A 138 4.69 35.78 14.24
N ALA A 139 6.03 35.82 14.25
CA ALA A 139 6.81 36.85 14.92
C ALA A 139 6.64 38.26 14.31
N LEU A 140 6.10 38.38 13.09
CA LEU A 140 5.79 39.67 12.50
C LEU A 140 4.65 40.40 13.24
N ASP A 141 3.76 39.67 13.92
CA ASP A 141 2.61 40.21 14.66
C ASP A 141 1.68 41.14 13.82
N VAL A 142 1.71 41.01 12.49
CA VAL A 142 0.90 41.81 11.55
C VAL A 142 -0.41 41.10 11.15
N ILE A 143 -0.55 39.80 11.50
CA ILE A 143 -1.71 38.99 11.11
C ILE A 143 -2.81 39.13 12.17
N ASP A 144 -3.81 39.98 11.93
CA ASP A 144 -4.95 40.19 12.86
C ASP A 144 -5.98 39.03 12.85
N SER A 145 -5.87 38.11 11.91
CA SER A 145 -6.79 36.97 11.83
C SER A 145 -6.39 35.86 12.81
N ARG A 146 -7.16 35.75 13.91
CA ARG A 146 -7.04 34.65 14.88
C ARG A 146 -7.08 33.27 14.23
N VAL A 147 -7.90 33.09 13.20
CA VAL A 147 -8.02 31.82 12.46
C VAL A 147 -6.72 31.46 11.75
N VAL A 148 -6.04 32.45 11.14
CA VAL A 148 -4.76 32.23 10.46
C VAL A 148 -3.67 31.90 11.48
N GLN A 149 -3.59 32.66 12.57
CA GLN A 149 -2.61 32.40 13.64
C GLN A 149 -2.78 31.01 14.24
N GLU A 150 -4.00 30.61 14.57
CA GLU A 150 -4.29 29.27 15.11
C GLU A 150 -3.93 28.15 14.12
N ALA A 151 -4.20 28.36 12.82
CA ALA A 151 -3.88 27.37 11.80
C ALA A 151 -2.36 27.21 11.60
N LEU A 152 -1.61 28.32 11.63
CA LEU A 152 -0.15 28.31 11.57
C LEU A 152 0.47 27.65 12.81
N GLU A 153 -0.02 27.97 14.01
CA GLU A 153 0.44 27.33 15.25
C GLU A 153 0.12 25.82 15.28
N ARG A 154 -1.06 25.42 14.81
CA ARG A 154 -1.41 23.99 14.67
C ARG A 154 -0.50 23.28 13.68
N LEU A 155 -0.21 23.88 12.53
CA LEU A 155 0.70 23.32 11.55
C LEU A 155 2.11 23.19 12.13
N LYS A 156 2.63 24.22 12.80
CA LYS A 156 3.92 24.20 13.50
C LYS A 156 3.98 23.07 14.54
N ALA A 157 2.98 22.94 15.40
CA ALA A 157 2.91 21.88 16.39
C ALA A 157 2.85 20.48 15.74
N MET A 158 2.08 20.36 14.65
CA MET A 158 1.96 19.12 13.88
C MET A 158 3.32 18.72 13.29
N LEU A 159 4.00 19.63 12.60
CA LEU A 159 5.32 19.41 12.01
C LEU A 159 6.37 19.03 13.07
N LYS A 160 6.41 19.73 14.21
CA LYS A 160 7.33 19.38 15.32
C LYS A 160 7.12 17.95 15.82
N ARG A 161 5.86 17.48 15.87
CA ARG A 161 5.53 16.12 16.31
C ARG A 161 5.81 15.07 15.23
N SER A 162 5.55 15.39 13.97
CA SER A 162 5.62 14.42 12.87
C SER A 162 6.98 14.32 12.21
N ARG A 163 7.92 15.24 12.48
CA ARG A 163 9.27 15.21 11.88
C ARG A 163 10.02 13.88 12.09
N HIS A 164 9.71 13.18 13.19
CA HIS A 164 10.25 11.86 13.56
C HIS A 164 9.13 10.81 13.71
N GLY A 165 7.95 11.11 13.15
CA GLY A 165 6.80 10.22 13.21
C GLY A 165 6.79 9.20 12.09
N SER A 166 5.75 8.36 12.07
CA SER A 166 5.50 7.43 10.98
C SER A 166 5.35 8.14 9.64
N PHE A 167 5.55 7.41 8.55
CA PHE A 167 5.33 7.90 7.18
C PHE A 167 4.00 8.64 7.03
N THR A 168 2.91 8.07 7.54
CA THR A 168 1.58 8.68 7.47
C THR A 168 1.55 10.02 8.20
N ALA A 169 2.18 10.13 9.38
CA ALA A 169 2.24 11.39 10.12
C ALA A 169 3.00 12.47 9.33
N VAL A 170 4.11 12.10 8.70
CA VAL A 170 4.91 12.99 7.83
C VAL A 170 4.09 13.47 6.63
N VAL A 171 3.53 12.54 5.86
CA VAL A 171 2.74 12.84 4.64
C VAL A 171 1.54 13.74 4.95
N MET A 172 0.78 13.41 6.00
CA MET A 172 -0.40 14.19 6.39
C MET A 172 -0.03 15.61 6.82
N SER A 173 1.14 15.79 7.46
CA SER A 173 1.62 17.11 7.85
C SER A 173 1.99 17.97 6.64
N ILE A 174 2.59 17.38 5.61
CA ILE A 174 2.86 18.06 4.34
C ILE A 174 1.57 18.41 3.61
N HIS A 175 0.60 17.49 3.53
CA HIS A 175 -0.69 17.77 2.92
C HIS A 175 -1.42 18.91 3.63
N TYR A 176 -1.38 18.92 4.96
CA TYR A 176 -1.93 20.03 5.73
C TYR A 176 -1.16 21.33 5.47
N GLY A 177 0.16 21.30 5.37
CA GLY A 177 0.99 22.45 4.98
C GLY A 177 0.60 23.02 3.61
N LYS A 178 0.44 22.17 2.59
CA LYS A 178 -0.05 22.57 1.25
C LYS A 178 -1.44 23.19 1.31
N PHE A 179 -2.33 22.63 2.13
CA PHE A 179 -3.66 23.17 2.34
C PHE A 179 -3.59 24.58 2.94
N ILE A 180 -2.80 24.79 4.01
CA ILE A 180 -2.61 26.11 4.64
C ILE A 180 -2.00 27.11 3.65
N ALA A 181 -0.97 26.69 2.92
CA ALA A 181 -0.33 27.51 1.89
C ALA A 181 -1.37 27.97 0.85
N SER A 182 -2.14 27.04 0.29
CA SER A 182 -3.19 27.33 -0.69
C SER A 182 -4.30 28.22 -0.13
N ALA A 183 -4.82 27.89 1.06
CA ALA A 183 -5.96 28.57 1.68
C ALA A 183 -5.67 30.05 1.99
N PHE A 184 -4.44 30.36 2.40
CA PHE A 184 -4.08 31.72 2.83
C PHE A 184 -3.24 32.51 1.83
N ARG A 185 -2.75 31.87 0.74
CA ARG A 185 -1.90 32.54 -0.28
C ARG A 185 -2.47 33.86 -0.75
N LYS A 186 -3.75 33.89 -1.15
CA LYS A 186 -4.39 35.09 -1.70
C LYS A 186 -4.53 36.23 -0.68
N THR A 187 -4.61 35.89 0.59
CA THR A 187 -4.83 36.83 1.69
C THR A 187 -3.50 37.36 2.21
N LEU A 188 -2.55 36.47 2.50
CA LEU A 188 -1.27 36.83 3.11
C LEU A 188 -0.27 37.40 2.11
N ALA A 189 -0.33 37.04 0.83
CA ALA A 189 0.54 37.60 -0.20
C ALA A 189 0.36 39.11 -0.41
N LYS A 190 -0.78 39.67 -0.01
CA LYS A 190 -1.10 41.11 -0.17
C LYS A 190 -0.63 41.96 1.00
N LEU A 191 -0.26 41.34 2.12
CA LEU A 191 0.16 42.07 3.32
C LEU A 191 1.64 42.46 3.19
N PRO A 192 1.99 43.75 3.42
CA PRO A 192 3.39 44.17 3.49
C PRO A 192 4.15 43.35 4.53
N LEU A 193 5.40 42.99 4.24
CA LEU A 193 6.29 42.16 5.09
C LEU A 193 5.86 40.69 5.25
N VAL A 194 4.57 40.41 5.42
CA VAL A 194 4.03 39.05 5.53
C VAL A 194 4.02 38.34 4.18
N GLY A 195 3.73 39.04 3.08
CA GLY A 195 3.69 38.45 1.74
C GLY A 195 5.00 37.75 1.34
N PRO A 196 6.16 38.42 1.44
CA PRO A 196 7.46 37.78 1.21
C PRO A 196 7.75 36.61 2.15
N ALA A 197 7.44 36.74 3.45
CA ALA A 197 7.63 35.65 4.42
C ALA A 197 6.75 34.44 4.11
N PHE A 198 5.52 34.68 3.67
CA PHE A 198 4.58 33.64 3.26
C PHE A 198 4.99 32.97 1.94
N ALA A 199 5.56 33.70 0.99
CA ALA A 199 6.13 33.12 -0.22
C ALA A 199 7.29 32.17 0.11
N ALA A 200 8.18 32.57 1.02
CA ALA A 200 9.26 31.70 1.49
C ALA A 200 8.74 30.45 2.23
N PHE A 201 7.62 30.56 2.95
CA PHE A 201 6.92 29.41 3.53
C PHE A 201 6.35 28.49 2.44
N ASP A 202 5.71 29.04 1.41
CA ASP A 202 5.13 28.28 0.30
C ASP A 202 6.19 27.47 -0.47
N GLU A 203 7.34 28.09 -0.73
CA GLU A 203 8.51 27.40 -1.31
C GLU A 203 9.03 26.29 -0.39
N ALA A 204 9.13 26.54 0.92
CA ALA A 204 9.54 25.52 1.88
C ALA A 204 8.55 24.34 1.97
N VAL A 205 7.24 24.58 1.77
CA VAL A 205 6.23 23.51 1.71
C VAL A 205 6.45 22.63 0.49
N LEU A 206 6.80 23.22 -0.66
CA LEU A 206 7.10 22.48 -1.88
C LEU A 206 8.40 21.68 -1.75
N ASP A 207 9.47 22.25 -1.20
CA ASP A 207 10.72 21.54 -0.93
C ASP A 207 10.49 20.33 -0.03
N ALA A 208 9.81 20.52 1.10
CA ALA A 208 9.52 19.43 2.02
C ALA A 208 8.63 18.36 1.38
N ALA A 209 7.68 18.74 0.52
CA ALA A 209 6.86 17.80 -0.21
C ALA A 209 7.65 16.95 -1.21
N ASN A 210 8.60 17.57 -1.93
CA ASN A 210 9.45 16.86 -2.88
C ASN A 210 10.32 15.84 -2.13
N ARG A 211 10.93 16.22 -1.01
CA ARG A 211 11.74 15.28 -0.20
C ARG A 211 10.93 14.09 0.32
N VAL A 212 9.70 14.33 0.76
CA VAL A 212 8.79 13.24 1.19
C VAL A 212 8.41 12.34 0.01
N GLN A 213 8.19 12.91 -1.17
CA GLN A 213 7.91 12.14 -2.38
C GLN A 213 9.13 11.32 -2.83
N ASP A 214 10.34 11.87 -2.73
CA ASP A 214 11.58 11.15 -3.04
C ASP A 214 11.82 10.01 -2.05
N ALA A 215 11.57 10.24 -0.75
CA ALA A 215 11.59 9.21 0.28
C ALA A 215 10.57 8.09 -0.02
N GLU A 216 9.34 8.44 -0.42
CA GLU A 216 8.31 7.49 -0.82
C GLU A 216 8.74 6.66 -2.04
N ALA A 217 9.29 7.32 -3.07
CA ALA A 217 9.74 6.66 -4.29
C ALA A 217 10.90 5.70 -4.02
N LYS A 218 11.87 6.11 -3.19
CA LYS A 218 12.99 5.25 -2.78
C LYS A 218 12.51 4.04 -2.00
N MET A 219 11.58 4.23 -1.06
CA MET A 219 10.99 3.15 -0.29
C MET A 219 10.26 2.13 -1.17
N LYS A 220 9.49 2.60 -2.16
CA LYS A 220 8.84 1.71 -3.16
C LYS A 220 9.88 0.94 -3.97
N SER A 221 10.91 1.62 -4.46
CA SER A 221 11.98 0.99 -5.25
C SER A 221 12.74 -0.08 -4.47
N GLU A 222 13.12 0.19 -3.22
CA GLU A 222 13.81 -0.79 -2.36
C GLU A 222 12.93 -2.00 -2.05
N THR A 223 11.63 -1.77 -1.83
CA THR A 223 10.66 -2.85 -1.58
C THR A 223 10.59 -3.77 -2.79
N VAL A 224 10.43 -3.20 -3.99
CA VAL A 224 10.41 -3.95 -5.26
C VAL A 224 11.72 -4.71 -5.48
N GLN A 225 12.87 -4.08 -5.27
CA GLN A 225 14.17 -4.72 -5.49
C GLN A 225 14.42 -5.91 -4.54
N ARG A 226 13.97 -5.82 -3.28
CA ARG A 226 14.07 -6.92 -2.32
C ARG A 226 13.16 -8.08 -2.68
N LEU A 227 11.96 -7.79 -3.17
CA LEU A 227 11.04 -8.82 -3.65
C LEU A 227 11.64 -9.59 -4.83
N ILE A 228 12.24 -8.86 -5.80
CA ILE A 228 12.96 -9.47 -6.94
C ILE A 228 14.14 -10.33 -6.46
N ASN A 229 14.96 -9.83 -5.53
CA ASN A 229 16.12 -10.57 -5.03
C ASN A 229 15.73 -11.82 -4.23
N ARG A 230 14.60 -11.79 -3.50
CA ARG A 230 14.07 -12.95 -2.76
C ARG A 230 13.57 -14.05 -3.71
N GLN A 231 12.90 -13.68 -4.80
CA GLN A 231 12.45 -14.63 -5.82
C GLN A 231 13.63 -15.36 -6.49
N ARG A 232 14.77 -14.67 -6.67
CA ARG A 232 16.01 -15.28 -7.22
C ARG A 232 16.73 -16.22 -6.26
N LEU A 233 16.51 -16.11 -4.95
CA LEU A 233 17.13 -16.98 -3.94
C LEU A 233 16.35 -18.29 -3.70
N ILE A 234 15.10 -18.34 -4.17
CA ILE A 234 14.19 -19.49 -4.00
C ILE A 234 14.12 -20.35 -5.29
N ALA A 235 14.60 -19.83 -6.43
CA ALA A 235 14.71 -20.53 -7.71
C ALA A 235 16.08 -21.18 -7.90
#